data_AF-A0A397SZH7-F1
#
_entry.id   AF-A0A397SZH7-F1
#
_cell.length_a   1.000
_cell.length_b   1.000
_cell.length_c   1.000
_cell.angle_alpha   90.00
_cell.angle_beta   90.00
_cell.angle_gamma   90.00
#
_symmetry.space_group_name_H-M   'P 1'
#
loop_
_entity.id
_entity.type
_entity.pdbx_description
1 polymer ?
#
loop_
_entity_poly.entity_id
_entity_poly.type
_entity_poly.pdbx_seq_one_letter_code
_entity_poly.pdbx_strand_id
1 'polypeptide(L)'
;MRQIKDTAINASQRSQKEYVGNLAYDVEWGQVKGPSSSFSIGKTPANLSTKTKEISTVSSRLLRTEYSKILEIGELHDTEILVGKEPEIRTFYLHSFILKFCSPYFRDKLLSDQVKFENNIYKFRKPNTAVKIFDILINIYIFDELELENNSIIINVVFLITADELCFSDLCNFIEKYLLKDEELLKKNFILIQNVAKYHSKFKKLSQFYKDTFEQDPSLIFKASDFTSIKKENLLVILSKKNHSLKPIEVWGKLLEWAIGQTDELPSDITKWTANNILTCKTLIRKFIPYVNFIEIDSCSFFLKIKPLKDLFDDKVYIKILENYSFNNIDIGSKIIDFNLVCLLVKLIKYIENMNFMEFIMANVNLYKFKLLVRGSENGFDCKSFHKYCDNKGPTITIAKVKMKFLEDLFHAIGNLRDIVILLNQVLSFL
;
A
#
# COMPACT_ATOMS: atom_id res chain seq x y z
N MET A 1 -8.70 -22.34 -51.82
CA MET A 1 -9.17 -21.45 -50.72
C MET A 1 -9.91 -20.22 -51.27
N ARG A 2 -10.93 -20.44 -52.12
CA ARG A 2 -11.85 -19.39 -52.64
C ARG A 2 -13.19 -19.96 -53.13
N GLN A 3 -13.62 -21.10 -52.57
CA GLN A 3 -14.83 -21.82 -53.00
C GLN A 3 -15.68 -22.36 -51.82
N ILE A 4 -15.51 -21.81 -50.61
CA ILE A 4 -16.29 -22.18 -49.40
C ILE A 4 -16.94 -20.92 -48.78
N LYS A 5 -17.06 -19.80 -49.51
CA LYS A 5 -17.72 -18.58 -49.01
C LYS A 5 -19.11 -18.30 -49.61
N ASP A 6 -19.49 -18.94 -50.71
CA ASP A 6 -20.76 -18.63 -51.41
C ASP A 6 -21.92 -19.59 -51.09
N THR A 7 -21.67 -20.68 -50.35
CA THR A 7 -22.74 -21.63 -49.95
C THR A 7 -23.40 -21.26 -48.61
N ALA A 8 -22.81 -20.37 -47.81
CA ALA A 8 -23.34 -19.99 -46.49
C ALA A 8 -24.34 -18.81 -46.55
N ILE A 9 -24.35 -18.02 -47.62
CA ILE A 9 -25.21 -16.83 -47.73
C ILE A 9 -26.62 -17.19 -48.26
N ASN A 10 -26.76 -18.28 -49.02
CA ASN A 10 -28.05 -18.72 -49.57
C ASN A 10 -28.86 -19.63 -48.62
N ALA A 11 -28.28 -20.14 -47.53
CA ALA A 11 -28.99 -20.94 -46.53
C ALA A 11 -29.71 -20.08 -45.47
N SER A 12 -29.30 -18.82 -45.28
CA SER A 12 -29.90 -17.91 -44.29
C SER A 12 -31.14 -17.15 -44.79
N GLN A 13 -31.46 -17.20 -46.09
CA GLN A 13 -32.63 -16.52 -46.66
C GLN A 13 -33.83 -17.45 -46.96
N ARG A 14 -33.68 -18.77 -46.73
CA ARG A 14 -34.74 -19.76 -46.99
C ARG A 14 -35.51 -20.24 -45.76
N SER A 15 -35.09 -19.90 -44.53
CA SER A 15 -35.77 -20.33 -43.29
C SER A 15 -36.63 -19.26 -42.62
N GLN A 16 -36.77 -18.06 -43.22
CA GLN A 16 -37.67 -17.00 -42.73
C GLN A 16 -39.01 -16.91 -43.49
N LYS A 17 -39.38 -17.91 -44.29
CA LYS A 17 -40.61 -17.89 -45.12
C LYS A 17 -41.59 -19.05 -44.92
N GLU A 18 -41.36 -19.95 -43.98
CA GLU A 18 -42.31 -21.00 -43.64
C GLU A 18 -42.49 -21.04 -42.12
N TYR A 19 -43.45 -20.28 -41.60
CA TYR A 19 -44.24 -20.58 -40.39
C TYR A 19 -45.21 -19.41 -40.15
N VAL A 20 -46.05 -19.13 -41.14
CA VAL A 20 -47.29 -18.37 -40.96
C VAL A 20 -48.35 -19.11 -41.76
N GLY A 21 -49.22 -19.86 -41.07
CA GLY A 21 -50.34 -20.54 -41.70
C GLY A 21 -51.06 -21.49 -40.74
N ASN A 22 -52.34 -21.18 -40.53
CA ASN A 22 -53.44 -21.96 -39.92
C ASN A 22 -53.68 -21.68 -38.41
N LEU A 23 -54.87 -21.33 -37.90
CA LEU A 23 -56.27 -21.10 -38.33
C LEU A 23 -56.90 -20.26 -37.18
N ALA A 24 -57.44 -19.05 -37.37
CA ALA A 24 -58.82 -18.64 -37.76
C ALA A 24 -59.93 -18.81 -36.68
N TYR A 25 -60.81 -17.78 -36.62
CA TYR A 25 -62.05 -17.53 -35.84
C TYR A 25 -61.91 -16.91 -34.43
N ASP A 26 -62.62 -15.85 -34.02
CA ASP A 26 -63.43 -14.77 -34.63
C ASP A 26 -63.95 -13.93 -33.45
N VAL A 27 -63.85 -12.59 -33.46
CA VAL A 27 -64.91 -11.67 -32.96
C VAL A 27 -64.71 -10.30 -33.63
N GLU A 28 -65.71 -9.91 -34.41
CA GLU A 28 -65.85 -8.65 -35.14
C GLU A 28 -65.99 -7.41 -34.23
N TRP A 29 -65.46 -6.27 -34.68
CA TRP A 29 -66.12 -4.97 -34.49
C TRP A 29 -66.07 -4.19 -35.80
N GLY A 30 -67.25 -3.87 -36.33
CA GLY A 30 -67.49 -3.32 -37.66
C GLY A 30 -66.92 -1.91 -37.88
N GLN A 31 -66.57 -1.64 -39.14
CA GLN A 31 -66.26 -0.31 -39.63
C GLN A 31 -67.54 0.52 -39.76
N VAL A 32 -67.59 1.67 -39.08
CA VAL A 32 -68.46 2.78 -39.45
C VAL A 32 -67.58 3.87 -40.07
N LYS A 33 -67.80 4.16 -41.36
CA LYS A 33 -67.25 5.33 -42.04
C LYS A 33 -67.97 6.59 -41.55
N GLY A 34 -67.22 7.59 -41.06
CA GLY A 34 -67.67 8.96 -40.83
C GLY A 34 -66.67 9.95 -41.46
N PRO A 35 -67.11 11.16 -41.87
CA PRO A 35 -66.41 11.96 -42.87
C PRO A 35 -65.18 12.69 -42.31
N SER A 36 -64.26 12.98 -43.23
CA SER A 36 -63.10 13.85 -43.03
C SER A 36 -63.50 15.22 -42.48
N SER A 37 -63.13 15.49 -41.22
CA SER A 37 -63.04 16.84 -40.67
C SER A 37 -61.67 17.01 -40.02
N SER A 38 -60.86 17.93 -40.54
CA SER A 38 -59.61 18.40 -39.96
C SER A 38 -59.85 18.95 -38.55
N PHE A 39 -59.44 18.22 -37.52
CA PHE A 39 -59.34 18.76 -36.15
C PHE A 39 -57.91 19.27 -35.93
N SER A 40 -57.79 20.58 -35.79
CA SER A 40 -56.63 21.25 -35.22
C SER A 40 -56.37 20.69 -33.81
N ILE A 41 -55.18 20.10 -33.59
CA ILE A 41 -54.71 19.69 -32.27
C ILE A 41 -54.53 20.97 -31.44
N GLY A 42 -55.53 21.27 -30.61
CA GLY A 42 -55.37 22.25 -29.53
C GLY A 42 -54.23 21.82 -28.62
N LYS A 43 -53.38 22.78 -28.24
CA LYS A 43 -52.30 22.58 -27.27
C LYS A 43 -52.86 21.84 -26.05
N THR A 44 -52.26 20.69 -25.71
CA THR A 44 -52.54 19.98 -24.47
C THR A 44 -52.37 20.97 -23.32
N PRO A 45 -53.36 21.17 -22.43
CA PRO A 45 -53.21 22.07 -21.31
C PRO A 45 -51.99 21.64 -20.49
N ALA A 46 -51.11 22.57 -20.11
CA ALA A 46 -49.91 22.25 -19.31
C ALA A 46 -50.25 21.40 -18.08
N ASN A 47 -51.44 21.62 -17.49
CA ASN A 47 -52.05 20.88 -16.39
C ASN A 47 -52.39 19.42 -16.68
N LEU A 48 -52.72 19.04 -17.92
CA LEU A 48 -52.88 17.62 -18.27
C LEU A 48 -51.51 16.93 -18.36
N SER A 49 -50.49 17.58 -18.94
CA SER A 49 -49.16 16.98 -19.05
C SER A 49 -48.48 16.76 -17.68
N THR A 50 -48.72 17.66 -16.72
CA THR A 50 -48.26 17.51 -15.34
C THR A 50 -49.06 16.45 -14.58
N LYS A 51 -50.40 16.42 -14.71
CA LYS A 51 -51.22 15.34 -14.12
C LYS A 51 -50.88 13.96 -14.67
N THR A 52 -50.63 13.82 -15.97
CA THR A 52 -50.23 12.55 -16.59
C THR A 52 -48.85 12.11 -16.09
N LYS A 53 -47.91 13.05 -15.93
CA LYS A 53 -46.60 12.78 -15.30
C LYS A 53 -46.73 12.41 -13.82
N GLU A 54 -47.61 13.05 -13.07
CA GLU A 54 -47.87 12.72 -11.66
C GLU A 54 -48.51 11.34 -11.52
N ILE A 55 -49.54 11.03 -12.31
CA ILE A 55 -50.21 9.73 -12.31
C ILE A 55 -49.25 8.61 -12.74
N SER A 56 -48.41 8.83 -13.77
CA SER A 56 -47.39 7.85 -14.17
C SER A 56 -46.36 7.62 -13.07
N THR A 57 -45.98 8.68 -12.34
CA THR A 57 -45.03 8.61 -11.22
C THR A 57 -45.63 7.91 -10.01
N VAL A 58 -46.93 8.12 -9.72
CA VAL A 58 -47.64 7.43 -8.63
C VAL A 58 -47.87 5.96 -8.98
N SER A 59 -48.26 5.65 -10.22
CA SER A 59 -48.48 4.28 -10.68
C SER A 59 -47.19 3.46 -10.70
N SER A 60 -46.08 4.03 -11.17
CA SER A 60 -44.76 3.37 -11.12
C SER A 60 -44.30 3.14 -9.69
N ARG A 61 -44.58 4.07 -8.76
CA ARG A 61 -44.27 3.91 -7.33
C ARG A 61 -45.10 2.81 -6.68
N LEU A 62 -46.41 2.75 -6.94
CA LEU A 62 -47.30 1.73 -6.37
C LEU A 62 -46.93 0.32 -6.85
N LEU A 63 -46.73 0.14 -8.17
CA LEU A 63 -46.28 -1.14 -8.70
C LEU A 63 -44.95 -1.56 -8.07
N ARG A 64 -43.99 -0.62 -7.96
CA ARG A 64 -42.72 -0.88 -7.30
C ARG A 64 -42.90 -1.34 -5.86
N THR A 65 -43.69 -0.62 -5.04
CA THR A 65 -43.92 -0.96 -3.63
C THR A 65 -44.49 -2.38 -3.46
N GLU A 66 -45.44 -2.79 -4.30
CA GLU A 66 -45.98 -4.16 -4.24
C GLU A 66 -44.96 -5.21 -4.70
N TYR A 67 -44.16 -4.92 -5.75
CA TYR A 67 -43.05 -5.79 -6.16
C TYR A 67 -41.96 -5.89 -5.08
N SER A 68 -41.64 -4.80 -4.39
CA SER A 68 -40.65 -4.78 -3.31
C SER A 68 -41.05 -5.70 -2.16
N LYS A 69 -42.34 -5.73 -1.78
CA LYS A 69 -42.86 -6.65 -0.75
C LYS A 69 -42.73 -8.12 -1.17
N ILE A 70 -43.03 -8.45 -2.44
CA ILE A 70 -42.88 -9.82 -2.96
C ILE A 70 -41.41 -10.25 -2.88
N LEU A 71 -40.50 -9.34 -3.22
CA LEU A 71 -39.06 -9.57 -3.15
C LEU A 71 -38.56 -9.72 -1.71
N GLU A 72 -39.09 -8.96 -0.75
CA GLU A 72 -38.77 -9.07 0.68
C GLU A 72 -39.23 -10.39 1.29
N ILE A 73 -40.47 -10.80 1.01
CA ILE A 73 -41.08 -12.01 1.62
C ILE A 73 -40.51 -13.28 0.96
N GLY A 74 -39.93 -13.17 -0.24
CA GLY A 74 -39.37 -14.31 -0.98
C GLY A 74 -40.45 -15.21 -1.60
N GLU A 75 -41.69 -14.75 -1.66
CA GLU A 75 -42.78 -15.45 -2.34
C GLU A 75 -42.52 -15.53 -3.84
N LEU A 76 -42.90 -16.67 -4.44
CA LEU A 76 -42.76 -16.94 -5.89
C LEU A 76 -41.30 -16.89 -6.40
N HIS A 77 -40.31 -17.01 -5.51
CA HIS A 77 -38.92 -17.12 -5.96
C HIS A 77 -38.77 -18.38 -6.82
N ASP A 78 -38.00 -18.24 -7.89
CA ASP A 78 -37.65 -19.32 -8.82
C ASP A 78 -36.12 -19.42 -8.97
N THR A 79 -35.36 -18.68 -8.15
CA THR A 79 -33.90 -18.62 -8.20
C THR A 79 -33.31 -18.61 -6.80
N GLU A 80 -32.36 -19.50 -6.53
CA GLU A 80 -31.53 -19.55 -5.32
C GLU A 80 -30.06 -19.28 -5.69
N ILE A 81 -29.48 -18.24 -5.09
CA ILE A 81 -28.06 -17.90 -5.27
C ILE A 81 -27.33 -18.05 -3.94
N LEU A 82 -26.42 -19.01 -3.87
CA LEU A 82 -25.54 -19.16 -2.71
C LEU A 82 -24.33 -18.22 -2.85
N VAL A 83 -24.25 -17.22 -1.99
CA VAL A 83 -23.25 -16.14 -2.03
C VAL A 83 -22.31 -16.24 -0.84
N GLY A 84 -21.04 -15.90 -1.05
CA GLY A 84 -20.01 -15.91 -0.02
C GLY A 84 -19.23 -17.22 0.08
N LYS A 85 -18.38 -17.28 1.09
CA LYS A 85 -17.54 -18.44 1.45
C LYS A 85 -17.57 -18.58 2.97
N GLU A 86 -17.43 -19.81 3.45
CA GLU A 86 -17.36 -20.09 4.89
C GLU A 86 -16.35 -19.17 5.60
N PRO A 87 -16.69 -18.61 6.78
CA PRO A 87 -17.93 -18.84 7.55
C PRO A 87 -19.13 -17.94 7.16
N GLU A 88 -18.95 -17.00 6.25
CA GLU A 88 -19.97 -16.01 5.88
C GLU A 88 -20.59 -16.35 4.52
N ILE A 89 -21.54 -17.29 4.55
CA ILE A 89 -22.28 -17.77 3.39
C ILE A 89 -23.78 -17.58 3.60
N ARG A 90 -24.50 -17.16 2.56
CA ARG A 90 -25.95 -16.96 2.60
C ARG A 90 -26.61 -17.34 1.28
N THR A 91 -27.76 -17.99 1.35
CA THR A 91 -28.63 -18.22 0.19
C THR A 91 -29.58 -17.04 0.02
N PHE A 92 -29.60 -16.47 -1.18
CA PHE A 92 -30.53 -15.43 -1.59
C PHE A 92 -31.63 -16.03 -2.46
N TYR A 93 -32.88 -15.75 -2.12
CA TYR A 93 -34.07 -16.20 -2.84
C TYR A 93 -34.58 -15.06 -3.70
N LEU A 94 -34.56 -15.23 -5.02
CA LEU A 94 -34.75 -14.16 -6.01
C LEU A 94 -35.59 -14.65 -7.19
N HIS A 95 -35.95 -13.70 -8.06
CA HIS A 95 -36.79 -13.95 -9.23
C HIS A 95 -35.98 -13.81 -10.53
N SER A 96 -35.93 -14.88 -11.32
CA SER A 96 -35.16 -15.02 -12.55
C SER A 96 -35.55 -13.97 -13.58
N PHE A 97 -36.84 -13.63 -13.63
CA PHE A 97 -37.37 -12.56 -14.47
C PHE A 97 -36.68 -11.23 -14.15
N ILE A 98 -36.68 -10.82 -12.88
CA ILE A 98 -36.07 -9.54 -12.45
C ILE A 98 -34.58 -9.55 -12.74
N LEU A 99 -33.88 -10.63 -12.36
CA LEU A 99 -32.45 -10.76 -12.59
C LEU A 99 -32.08 -10.64 -14.07
N LYS A 100 -32.81 -11.32 -14.96
CA LYS A 100 -32.63 -11.25 -16.42
C LYS A 100 -32.83 -9.84 -16.97
N PHE A 101 -33.77 -9.07 -16.42
CA PHE A 101 -34.05 -7.71 -16.86
C PHE A 101 -33.02 -6.71 -16.37
N CYS A 102 -32.57 -6.83 -15.12
CA CYS A 102 -31.67 -5.86 -14.53
C CYS A 102 -30.22 -6.05 -14.99
N SER A 103 -29.77 -7.29 -15.22
CA SER A 103 -28.36 -7.61 -15.46
C SER A 103 -28.16 -8.46 -16.71
N PRO A 104 -27.35 -8.00 -17.67
CA PRO A 104 -26.88 -8.85 -18.76
C PRO A 104 -26.18 -10.12 -18.25
N TYR A 105 -25.38 -10.01 -17.18
CA TYR A 105 -24.72 -11.16 -16.57
C TYR A 105 -25.73 -12.21 -16.11
N PHE A 106 -26.76 -11.83 -15.35
CA PHE A 106 -27.75 -12.81 -14.89
C PHE A 106 -28.61 -13.32 -16.04
N ARG A 107 -28.88 -12.50 -17.07
CA ARG A 107 -29.56 -12.95 -18.28
C ARG A 107 -28.81 -14.11 -18.93
N ASP A 108 -27.53 -13.92 -19.21
CA ASP A 108 -26.70 -14.93 -19.85
C ASP A 108 -26.49 -16.14 -18.92
N LYS A 109 -26.28 -15.89 -17.62
CA LYS A 109 -26.06 -16.96 -16.63
C LYS A 109 -27.28 -17.87 -16.51
N LEU A 110 -28.48 -17.32 -16.42
CA LEU A 110 -29.72 -18.10 -16.29
C LEU A 110 -30.17 -18.78 -17.59
N LEU A 111 -29.56 -18.42 -18.73
CA LEU A 111 -29.72 -19.13 -20.01
C LEU A 111 -28.64 -20.21 -20.21
N SER A 112 -27.62 -20.25 -19.36
CA SER A 112 -26.54 -21.24 -19.44
C SER A 112 -26.93 -22.57 -18.80
N ASP A 113 -26.49 -23.62 -19.46
CA ASP A 113 -26.38 -25.02 -19.03
C ASP A 113 -25.58 -25.24 -17.73
N GLN A 114 -24.81 -24.24 -17.26
CA GLN A 114 -24.08 -24.33 -15.98
C GLN A 114 -24.96 -24.10 -14.74
N VAL A 115 -26.17 -23.57 -14.91
CA VAL A 115 -27.11 -23.37 -13.82
C VAL A 115 -27.91 -24.64 -13.62
N LYS A 116 -27.96 -25.13 -12.38
CA LYS A 116 -28.80 -26.28 -12.05
C LYS A 116 -30.25 -25.82 -12.01
N PHE A 117 -31.13 -26.55 -12.68
CA PHE A 117 -32.57 -26.31 -12.60
C PHE A 117 -33.23 -27.53 -11.95
N GLU A 118 -33.58 -27.40 -10.68
CA GLU A 118 -34.09 -28.49 -9.84
C GLU A 118 -35.35 -28.00 -9.11
N ASN A 119 -36.42 -28.80 -9.10
CA ASN A 119 -37.71 -28.44 -8.48
C ASN A 119 -38.29 -27.10 -8.96
N ASN A 120 -38.14 -26.80 -10.26
CA ASN A 120 -38.53 -25.52 -10.87
C ASN A 120 -37.76 -24.28 -10.35
N ILE A 121 -36.61 -24.48 -9.70
CA ILE A 121 -35.77 -23.42 -9.15
C ILE A 121 -34.39 -23.46 -9.81
N TYR A 122 -33.92 -22.31 -10.29
CA TYR A 122 -32.55 -22.10 -10.75
C TYR A 122 -31.61 -21.99 -9.54
N LYS A 123 -30.56 -22.82 -9.49
CA LYS A 123 -29.60 -22.85 -8.38
C LYS A 123 -28.17 -22.68 -8.89
N PHE A 124 -27.46 -21.68 -8.36
CA PHE A 124 -26.04 -21.50 -8.64
C PHE A 124 -25.31 -20.78 -7.50
N ARG A 125 -23.98 -20.73 -7.58
CA ARG A 125 -23.11 -20.15 -6.54
C ARG A 125 -22.37 -18.93 -7.06
N LYS A 126 -22.18 -17.93 -6.19
CA LYS A 126 -21.31 -16.76 -6.41
C LYS A 126 -20.36 -16.59 -5.22
N PRO A 127 -19.36 -17.48 -5.09
CA PRO A 127 -18.50 -17.51 -3.90
C PRO A 127 -17.47 -16.36 -3.86
N ASN A 128 -17.27 -15.64 -4.95
CA ASN A 128 -16.32 -14.53 -5.03
C ASN A 128 -16.96 -13.17 -4.68
N THR A 129 -18.18 -13.17 -4.14
CA THR A 129 -18.88 -11.96 -3.70
C THR A 129 -19.24 -12.10 -2.23
N ALA A 130 -18.93 -11.07 -1.45
CA ALA A 130 -19.28 -11.03 -0.03
C ALA A 130 -20.79 -10.86 0.14
N VAL A 131 -21.35 -11.48 1.16
CA VAL A 131 -22.79 -11.42 1.48
C VAL A 131 -23.26 -9.98 1.62
N LYS A 132 -22.54 -9.14 2.37
CA LYS A 132 -22.84 -7.71 2.52
C LYS A 132 -22.91 -6.94 1.19
N ILE A 133 -22.03 -7.24 0.24
CA ILE A 133 -22.02 -6.57 -1.07
C ILE A 133 -23.24 -6.99 -1.89
N PHE A 134 -23.63 -8.26 -1.77
CA PHE A 134 -24.81 -8.77 -2.43
C PHE A 134 -26.10 -8.25 -1.78
N ASP A 135 -26.14 -8.09 -0.45
CA ASP A 135 -27.25 -7.39 0.24
C ASP A 135 -27.43 -5.96 -0.30
N ILE A 136 -26.34 -5.19 -0.44
CA ILE A 136 -26.40 -3.82 -1.02
C ILE A 136 -26.95 -3.86 -2.45
N LEU A 137 -26.48 -4.80 -3.28
CA LEU A 137 -27.00 -4.99 -4.65
C LEU A 137 -28.50 -5.24 -4.63
N ILE A 138 -28.96 -6.20 -3.83
CA ILE A 138 -30.37 -6.57 -3.72
C ILE A 138 -31.20 -5.39 -3.21
N ASN A 139 -30.74 -4.65 -2.22
CA ASN A 139 -31.46 -3.47 -1.72
C ASN A 139 -31.65 -2.39 -2.79
N ILE A 140 -30.68 -2.19 -3.67
CA ILE A 140 -30.84 -1.27 -4.81
C ILE A 140 -31.91 -1.79 -5.78
N TYR A 141 -31.91 -3.09 -6.08
CA TYR A 141 -32.91 -3.68 -6.97
C TYR A 141 -34.32 -3.64 -6.39
N ILE A 142 -34.46 -3.94 -5.10
CA ILE A 142 -35.76 -4.02 -4.44
C ILE A 142 -36.28 -2.62 -4.08
N PHE A 143 -35.43 -1.73 -3.53
CA PHE A 143 -35.87 -0.51 -2.85
C PHE A 143 -35.42 0.80 -3.53
N ASP A 144 -34.56 0.78 -4.55
CA ASP A 144 -33.82 1.97 -5.04
C ASP A 144 -32.85 2.59 -4.04
N GLU A 145 -32.63 1.93 -2.91
CA GLU A 145 -31.86 2.51 -1.82
C GLU A 145 -30.38 2.21 -2.05
N LEU A 146 -29.65 3.25 -2.46
CA LEU A 146 -28.21 3.21 -2.60
C LEU A 146 -27.55 3.96 -1.45
N GLU A 147 -27.03 3.20 -0.49
CA GLU A 147 -26.34 3.74 0.67
C GLU A 147 -24.82 3.54 0.51
N LEU A 148 -24.11 4.60 0.11
CA LEU A 148 -22.64 4.58 -0.01
C LEU A 148 -21.92 5.30 1.15
N GLU A 149 -22.60 6.25 1.79
CA GLU A 149 -22.01 7.14 2.80
C GLU A 149 -21.62 6.42 4.09
N ASN A 150 -22.43 5.44 4.50
CA ASN A 150 -22.17 4.67 5.72
C ASN A 150 -21.21 3.49 5.51
N ASN A 151 -20.72 3.28 4.27
CA ASN A 151 -19.82 2.20 3.93
C ASN A 151 -18.35 2.66 3.95
N SER A 152 -17.45 1.74 4.31
CA SER A 152 -16.02 2.00 4.14
C SER A 152 -15.65 2.08 2.66
N ILE A 153 -14.58 2.80 2.34
CA ILE A 153 -14.05 2.87 0.97
C ILE A 153 -13.78 1.50 0.36
N ILE A 154 -13.29 0.54 1.17
CA ILE A 154 -13.05 -0.84 0.73
C ILE A 154 -14.35 -1.47 0.24
N ILE A 155 -15.45 -1.32 1.01
CA ILE A 155 -16.77 -1.85 0.63
C ILE A 155 -17.25 -1.19 -0.65
N ASN A 156 -17.14 0.14 -0.76
CA ASN A 156 -17.57 0.87 -1.96
C ASN A 156 -16.77 0.49 -3.22
N VAL A 157 -15.47 0.24 -3.09
CA VAL A 157 -14.61 -0.23 -4.20
C VAL A 157 -14.93 -1.68 -4.58
N VAL A 158 -15.10 -2.58 -3.62
CA VAL A 158 -15.51 -3.96 -3.89
C VAL A 158 -16.90 -4.00 -4.54
N PHE A 159 -17.78 -3.11 -4.11
CA PHE A 159 -19.10 -2.94 -4.70
C PHE A 159 -19.02 -2.45 -6.15
N LEU A 160 -18.19 -1.45 -6.45
CA LEU A 160 -17.92 -1.01 -7.83
C LEU A 160 -17.44 -2.16 -8.73
N ILE A 161 -16.48 -2.97 -8.24
CA ILE A 161 -15.95 -4.13 -8.98
C ILE A 161 -17.06 -5.18 -9.22
N THR A 162 -17.86 -5.46 -8.20
CA THR A 162 -18.97 -6.43 -8.29
C THR A 162 -20.05 -5.93 -9.25
N ALA A 163 -20.34 -4.63 -9.25
CA ALA A 163 -21.27 -4.03 -10.19
C ALA A 163 -20.79 -4.18 -11.65
N ASP A 164 -19.48 -4.05 -11.91
CA ASP A 164 -18.92 -4.29 -13.25
C ASP A 164 -18.99 -5.76 -13.65
N GLU A 165 -18.68 -6.69 -12.73
CA GLU A 165 -18.80 -8.13 -12.96
C GLU A 165 -20.24 -8.51 -13.35
N LEU A 166 -21.22 -7.91 -12.67
CA LEU A 166 -22.64 -8.10 -12.94
C LEU A 166 -23.17 -7.20 -14.07
N CYS A 167 -22.30 -6.51 -14.78
CA CYS A 167 -22.60 -5.68 -15.95
C CYS A 167 -23.54 -4.48 -15.69
N PHE A 168 -23.51 -3.88 -14.50
CA PHE A 168 -24.29 -2.69 -14.15
C PHE A 168 -23.56 -1.38 -14.47
N SER A 169 -23.44 -1.07 -15.76
CA SER A 169 -22.61 0.04 -16.25
C SER A 169 -22.97 1.42 -15.67
N ASP A 170 -24.26 1.73 -15.53
CA ASP A 170 -24.72 3.03 -14.98
C ASP A 170 -24.39 3.15 -13.48
N LEU A 171 -24.54 2.06 -12.74
CA LEU A 171 -24.17 1.99 -11.33
C LEU A 171 -22.64 2.13 -11.16
N CYS A 172 -21.84 1.49 -12.01
CA CYS A 172 -20.39 1.69 -12.00
C CYS A 172 -20.02 3.16 -12.21
N ASN A 173 -20.64 3.82 -13.19
CA ASN A 173 -20.42 5.24 -13.45
C ASN A 173 -20.79 6.13 -12.26
N PHE A 174 -21.87 5.79 -11.56
CA PHE A 174 -22.31 6.50 -10.36
C PHE A 174 -21.33 6.32 -9.20
N ILE A 175 -20.97 5.07 -8.86
CA ILE A 175 -20.07 4.77 -7.73
C ILE A 175 -18.68 5.36 -7.99
N GLU A 176 -18.17 5.26 -9.21
CA GLU A 176 -16.87 5.84 -9.58
C GLU A 176 -16.86 7.37 -9.37
N LYS A 177 -17.93 8.07 -9.79
CA LYS A 177 -18.08 9.52 -9.54
C LYS A 177 -18.22 9.84 -8.05
N TYR A 178 -18.92 9.00 -7.30
CA TYR A 178 -19.10 9.16 -5.87
C TYR A 178 -17.76 9.07 -5.12
N LEU A 179 -16.96 8.04 -5.41
CA LEU A 179 -15.64 7.83 -4.82
C LEU A 179 -14.69 9.02 -5.05
N LEU A 180 -14.77 9.64 -6.24
CA LEU A 180 -13.95 10.79 -6.61
C LEU A 180 -14.35 12.11 -5.91
N LYS A 181 -15.45 12.14 -5.14
CA LYS A 181 -15.80 13.33 -4.36
C LYS A 181 -14.85 13.58 -3.18
N ASP A 182 -14.19 12.53 -2.69
CA ASP A 182 -13.25 12.61 -1.56
C ASP A 182 -11.87 12.08 -1.98
N GLU A 183 -11.12 12.93 -2.69
CA GLU A 183 -9.77 12.58 -3.16
C GLU A 183 -8.81 12.28 -2.01
N GLU A 184 -8.97 12.91 -0.84
CA GLU A 184 -8.10 12.67 0.31
C GLU A 184 -8.30 11.27 0.89
N LEU A 185 -9.54 10.78 0.90
CA LEU A 185 -9.82 9.39 1.25
C LEU A 185 -9.22 8.42 0.24
N LEU A 186 -9.23 8.75 -1.07
CA LEU A 186 -8.57 7.93 -2.09
C LEU A 186 -7.04 7.92 -1.92
N LYS A 187 -6.42 9.06 -1.59
CA LYS A 187 -4.97 9.15 -1.30
C LYS A 187 -4.58 8.37 -0.05
N LYS A 188 -5.43 8.33 0.97
CA LYS A 188 -5.20 7.48 2.16
C LYS A 188 -5.26 5.99 1.85
N ASN A 189 -6.01 5.59 0.82
CA ASN A 189 -6.20 4.19 0.40
C ASN A 189 -5.56 3.94 -0.97
N PHE A 190 -4.35 4.46 -1.17
CA PHE A 190 -3.74 4.54 -2.49
C PHE A 190 -3.37 3.15 -3.06
N ILE A 191 -3.08 2.16 -2.21
CA ILE A 191 -2.79 0.80 -2.67
C ILE A 191 -4.05 0.13 -3.24
N LEU A 192 -5.20 0.33 -2.59
CA LEU A 192 -6.50 -0.11 -3.09
C LEU A 192 -6.76 0.50 -4.47
N ILE A 193 -6.58 1.82 -4.63
CA ILE A 193 -6.81 2.51 -5.90
C ILE A 193 -5.81 2.08 -6.99
N GLN A 194 -4.54 1.85 -6.62
CA GLN A 194 -3.55 1.27 -7.52
C GLN A 194 -4.02 -0.10 -8.07
N ASN A 195 -4.55 -0.96 -7.20
CA ASN A 195 -5.05 -2.28 -7.60
C ASN A 195 -6.23 -2.14 -8.57
N VAL A 196 -7.16 -1.23 -8.29
CA VAL A 196 -8.27 -0.92 -9.21
C VAL A 196 -7.74 -0.47 -10.57
N ALA A 197 -6.83 0.51 -10.60
CA ALA A 197 -6.25 1.03 -11.84
C ALA A 197 -5.48 -0.04 -12.63
N LYS A 198 -4.83 -0.98 -11.95
CA LYS A 198 -4.03 -2.05 -12.58
C LYS A 198 -4.88 -3.17 -13.15
N TYR A 199 -5.92 -3.61 -12.45
CA TYR A 199 -6.67 -4.83 -12.80
C TYR A 199 -8.05 -4.55 -13.40
N HIS A 200 -8.59 -3.33 -13.24
CA HIS A 200 -9.93 -2.95 -13.70
C HIS A 200 -9.89 -1.74 -14.63
N SER A 201 -9.35 -1.95 -15.84
CA SER A 201 -9.11 -0.90 -16.84
C SER A 201 -10.35 -0.15 -17.33
N LYS A 202 -11.56 -0.68 -17.06
CA LYS A 202 -12.82 -0.01 -17.38
C LYS A 202 -13.08 1.23 -16.52
N PHE A 203 -12.55 1.29 -15.30
CA PHE A 203 -12.72 2.42 -14.38
C PHE A 203 -11.73 3.53 -14.72
N LYS A 204 -11.99 4.21 -15.84
CA LYS A 204 -11.08 5.17 -16.46
C LYS A 204 -10.82 6.39 -15.57
N LYS A 205 -11.81 6.87 -14.82
CA LYS A 205 -11.63 8.08 -13.99
C LYS A 205 -10.75 7.78 -12.78
N LEU A 206 -11.00 6.66 -12.10
CA LEU A 206 -10.13 6.21 -11.00
C LEU A 206 -8.71 5.88 -11.49
N SER A 207 -8.60 5.26 -12.67
CA SER A 207 -7.31 4.98 -13.29
C SER A 207 -6.53 6.26 -13.62
N GLN A 208 -7.23 7.30 -14.10
CA GLN A 208 -6.64 8.60 -14.40
C GLN A 208 -6.21 9.30 -13.10
N PHE A 209 -7.09 9.35 -12.10
CA PHE A 209 -6.77 9.89 -10.77
C PHE A 209 -5.52 9.25 -10.18
N TYR A 210 -5.40 7.91 -10.23
CA TYR A 210 -4.20 7.21 -9.76
C TYR A 210 -2.94 7.66 -10.48
N LYS A 211 -2.98 7.73 -11.82
CA LYS A 211 -1.84 8.13 -12.65
C LYS A 211 -1.39 9.56 -12.33
N ASP A 212 -2.33 10.50 -12.34
CA ASP A 212 -2.05 11.92 -12.10
C ASP A 212 -1.49 12.13 -10.70
N THR A 213 -2.09 11.47 -9.70
CA THR A 213 -1.64 11.55 -8.30
C THR A 213 -0.25 10.92 -8.11
N PHE A 214 0.01 9.77 -8.75
CA PHE A 214 1.31 9.11 -8.66
C PHE A 214 2.41 9.88 -9.40
N GLU A 215 2.10 10.52 -10.52
CA GLU A 215 3.04 11.38 -11.25
C GLU A 215 3.43 12.62 -10.45
N GLN A 216 2.47 13.19 -9.70
CA GLN A 216 2.72 14.33 -8.82
C GLN A 216 3.55 13.98 -7.58
N ASP A 217 3.20 12.91 -6.86
CA ASP A 217 3.97 12.44 -5.69
C ASP A 217 4.05 10.90 -5.65
N PRO A 218 5.11 10.31 -6.23
CA PRO A 218 5.32 8.87 -6.17
C PRO A 218 5.49 8.33 -4.74
N SER A 219 5.87 9.18 -3.77
CA SER A 219 6.05 8.77 -2.37
C SER A 219 4.72 8.44 -1.67
N LEU A 220 3.57 8.85 -2.25
CA LEU A 220 2.24 8.56 -1.70
C LEU A 220 1.98 7.07 -1.50
N ILE A 221 2.55 6.21 -2.36
CA ILE A 221 2.48 4.75 -2.17
C ILE A 221 2.94 4.35 -0.76
N PHE A 222 4.02 4.95 -0.26
CA PHE A 222 4.56 4.64 1.05
C PHE A 222 3.84 5.38 2.20
N LYS A 223 3.23 6.53 1.91
CA LYS A 223 2.50 7.33 2.89
C LYS A 223 1.06 6.86 3.11
N ALA A 224 0.52 6.05 2.19
CA ALA A 224 -0.84 5.54 2.26
C ALA A 224 -1.08 4.73 3.55
N SER A 225 -2.27 4.87 4.12
CA SER A 225 -2.66 4.16 5.35
C SER A 225 -2.85 2.66 5.10
N ASP A 226 -3.20 2.28 3.87
CA ASP A 226 -3.34 0.89 3.43
C ASP A 226 -2.03 0.31 2.87
N PHE A 227 -0.87 0.96 3.07
CA PHE A 227 0.42 0.54 2.54
C PHE A 227 0.75 -0.93 2.83
N THR A 228 0.45 -1.41 4.04
CA THR A 228 0.73 -2.80 4.45
C THR A 228 -0.04 -3.85 3.64
N SER A 229 -1.13 -3.47 2.96
CA SER A 229 -1.89 -4.35 2.06
C SER A 229 -1.19 -4.65 0.72
N ILE A 230 -0.07 -3.96 0.43
CA ILE A 230 0.65 -4.15 -0.82
C ILE A 230 1.20 -5.56 -0.94
N LYS A 231 0.96 -6.20 -2.10
CA LYS A 231 1.51 -7.54 -2.39
C LYS A 231 3.03 -7.50 -2.50
N LYS A 232 3.67 -8.55 -2.00
CA LYS A 232 5.14 -8.73 -2.00
C LYS A 232 5.78 -8.46 -3.36
N GLU A 233 5.19 -8.98 -4.43
CA GLU A 233 5.71 -8.84 -5.79
C GLU A 233 5.67 -7.38 -6.27
N ASN A 234 4.59 -6.67 -5.95
CA ASN A 234 4.45 -5.26 -6.29
C ASN A 234 5.46 -4.40 -5.50
N LEU A 235 5.61 -4.66 -4.21
CA LEU A 235 6.57 -3.93 -3.36
C LEU A 235 8.02 -4.14 -3.85
N LEU A 236 8.37 -5.38 -4.25
CA LEU A 236 9.68 -5.68 -4.86
C LEU A 236 9.91 -4.85 -6.13
N VAL A 237 8.92 -4.78 -7.02
CA VAL A 237 9.02 -3.97 -8.24
C VAL A 237 9.20 -2.50 -7.91
N ILE A 238 8.44 -1.96 -6.95
CA ILE A 238 8.54 -0.55 -6.54
C ILE A 238 9.93 -0.23 -5.99
N LEU A 239 10.46 -1.05 -5.09
CA LEU A 239 11.78 -0.83 -4.50
C LEU A 239 12.93 -1.07 -5.50
N SER A 240 12.78 -2.02 -6.42
CA SER A 240 13.80 -2.33 -7.43
C SER A 240 14.05 -1.22 -8.44
N LYS A 241 13.03 -0.39 -8.71
CA LYS A 241 13.11 0.70 -9.69
C LYS A 241 13.96 1.90 -9.23
N LYS A 242 14.62 1.81 -8.06
CA LYS A 242 15.44 2.89 -7.45
C LYS A 242 14.73 4.24 -7.47
N ASN A 243 13.43 4.25 -7.13
CA ASN A 243 12.67 5.48 -7.15
C ASN A 243 13.08 6.33 -5.93
N HIS A 244 13.68 7.50 -6.16
CA HIS A 244 14.31 8.40 -5.17
C HIS A 244 13.30 9.08 -4.21
N SER A 245 12.12 8.51 -4.02
CA SER A 245 11.01 9.16 -3.32
C SER A 245 11.18 9.19 -1.80
N LEU A 246 11.99 8.30 -1.23
CA LEU A 246 12.26 8.20 0.20
C LEU A 246 13.76 8.07 0.47
N LYS A 247 14.19 8.59 1.63
CA LYS A 247 15.55 8.34 2.14
C LYS A 247 15.70 6.85 2.49
N PRO A 248 16.90 6.25 2.36
CA PRO A 248 17.10 4.83 2.64
C PRO A 248 16.62 4.37 4.03
N ILE A 249 16.74 5.22 5.06
CA ILE A 249 16.23 4.90 6.41
C ILE A 249 14.70 4.86 6.48
N GLU A 250 14.01 5.68 5.68
CA GLU A 250 12.54 5.69 5.60
C GLU A 250 12.06 4.43 4.88
N VAL A 251 12.77 4.01 3.83
CA VAL A 251 12.52 2.73 3.14
C VAL A 251 12.65 1.56 4.12
N TRP A 252 13.70 1.55 4.95
CA TRP A 252 13.87 0.52 5.98
C TRP A 252 12.69 0.51 6.97
N GLY A 253 12.28 1.69 7.46
CA GLY A 253 11.13 1.82 8.36
C GLY A 253 9.85 1.27 7.74
N LYS A 254 9.57 1.62 6.48
CA LYS A 254 8.40 1.12 5.75
C LYS A 254 8.45 -0.38 5.49
N LEU A 255 9.63 -0.93 5.21
CA LEU A 255 9.79 -2.38 5.04
C LEU A 255 9.46 -3.14 6.33
N LEU A 256 9.86 -2.63 7.49
CA LEU A 256 9.50 -3.21 8.79
C LEU A 256 8.00 -3.09 9.09
N GLU A 257 7.40 -1.92 8.81
CA GLU A 257 5.96 -1.71 8.92
C GLU A 257 5.18 -2.70 8.06
N TRP A 258 5.61 -2.91 6.81
CA TRP A 258 5.03 -3.91 5.92
C TRP A 258 5.15 -5.32 6.48
N ALA A 259 6.33 -5.71 6.96
CA ALA A 259 6.58 -7.04 7.50
C ALA A 259 5.70 -7.35 8.72
N ILE A 260 5.57 -6.39 9.65
CA ILE A 260 4.66 -6.48 10.80
C ILE A 260 3.22 -6.64 10.32
N GLY A 261 2.80 -5.88 9.30
CA GLY A 261 1.46 -5.98 8.74
C GLY A 261 1.16 -7.26 7.95
N GLN A 262 2.15 -8.14 7.70
CA GLN A 262 1.92 -9.41 6.99
C GLN A 262 1.52 -10.58 7.90
N THR A 263 1.69 -10.47 9.22
CA THR A 263 1.48 -11.59 10.15
C THR A 263 1.19 -11.11 11.56
N ASP A 264 0.26 -11.78 12.24
CA ASP A 264 -0.06 -11.52 13.65
C ASP A 264 1.05 -12.01 14.61
N GLU A 265 2.04 -12.76 14.10
CA GLU A 265 3.18 -13.23 14.89
C GLU A 265 4.14 -12.11 15.27
N LEU A 266 4.13 -10.97 14.58
CA LEU A 266 5.09 -9.88 14.81
C LEU A 266 4.45 -8.77 15.65
N PRO A 267 4.88 -8.56 16.91
CA PRO A 267 4.44 -7.42 17.69
C PRO A 267 4.85 -6.11 17.02
N SER A 268 4.01 -5.07 17.16
CA SER A 268 4.34 -3.72 16.69
C SER A 268 5.55 -3.11 17.39
N ASP A 269 5.73 -3.44 18.67
CA ASP A 269 6.90 -3.04 19.46
C ASP A 269 8.04 -4.06 19.26
N ILE A 270 9.06 -3.62 18.52
CA ILE A 270 10.23 -4.41 18.15
C ILE A 270 11.02 -4.86 19.39
N THR A 271 10.95 -4.13 20.51
CA THR A 271 11.65 -4.51 21.75
C THR A 271 11.10 -5.78 22.39
N LYS A 272 9.88 -6.18 22.00
CA LYS A 272 9.20 -7.39 22.48
C LYS A 272 9.45 -8.61 21.59
N TRP A 273 10.27 -8.49 20.55
CA TRP A 273 10.51 -9.58 19.61
C TRP A 273 11.33 -10.70 20.24
N THR A 274 10.81 -11.92 20.12
CA THR A 274 11.52 -13.16 20.43
C THR A 274 12.41 -13.60 19.26
N ALA A 275 13.27 -14.60 19.48
CA ALA A 275 14.07 -15.20 18.43
C ALA A 275 13.23 -15.75 17.26
N ASN A 276 12.04 -16.27 17.54
CA ASN A 276 11.12 -16.73 16.49
C ASN A 276 10.58 -15.56 15.67
N ASN A 277 10.22 -14.44 16.33
CA ASN A 277 9.76 -13.23 15.63
C ASN A 277 10.86 -12.68 14.71
N ILE A 278 12.12 -12.66 15.17
CA ILE A 278 13.27 -12.27 14.36
C ILE A 278 13.38 -13.17 13.11
N LEU A 279 13.24 -14.49 13.26
CA LEU A 279 13.30 -15.44 12.15
C LEU A 279 12.16 -15.24 11.14
N THR A 280 10.93 -15.04 11.62
CA THR A 280 9.75 -14.75 10.78
C THR A 280 9.98 -13.47 9.98
N CYS A 281 10.37 -12.38 10.64
CA CYS A 281 10.65 -11.10 9.98
C CYS A 281 11.80 -11.23 8.97
N LYS A 282 12.93 -11.84 9.36
CA LYS A 282 14.07 -12.11 8.48
C LYS A 282 13.64 -12.81 7.19
N THR A 283 12.78 -13.81 7.29
CA THR A 283 12.26 -14.56 6.14
C THR A 283 11.39 -13.69 5.22
N LEU A 284 10.53 -12.83 5.80
CA LEU A 284 9.68 -11.90 5.05
C LEU A 284 10.53 -10.88 4.28
N ILE A 285 11.50 -10.25 4.95
CA ILE A 285 12.24 -9.12 4.41
C ILE A 285 13.46 -9.51 3.56
N ARG A 286 13.93 -10.76 3.61
CA ARG A 286 15.18 -11.21 2.96
C ARG A 286 15.33 -10.76 1.50
N LYS A 287 14.26 -10.88 0.71
CA LYS A 287 14.28 -10.52 -0.73
C LYS A 287 14.35 -9.00 -0.96
N PHE A 288 14.04 -8.20 0.05
CA PHE A 288 14.00 -6.75 -0.04
C PHE A 288 15.33 -6.10 0.38
N ILE A 289 16.13 -6.77 1.21
CA ILE A 289 17.42 -6.28 1.73
C ILE A 289 18.32 -5.68 0.64
N PRO A 290 18.52 -6.30 -0.54
CA PRO A 290 19.40 -5.74 -1.58
C PRO A 290 18.93 -4.40 -2.16
N TYR A 291 17.67 -4.01 -1.95
CA TYR A 291 17.08 -2.78 -2.49
C TYR A 291 17.09 -1.62 -1.47
N VAL A 292 17.58 -1.85 -0.26
CA VAL A 292 17.77 -0.79 0.75
C VAL A 292 19.23 -0.35 0.71
N ASN A 293 19.48 0.93 0.42
CA ASN A 293 20.83 1.47 0.40
C ASN A 293 21.33 1.76 1.83
N PHE A 294 21.73 0.71 2.54
CA PHE A 294 22.27 0.83 3.89
C PHE A 294 23.57 1.60 3.98
N ILE A 295 24.22 2.00 2.89
CA ILE A 295 25.46 2.79 2.92
C ILE A 295 25.13 4.28 3.11
N GLU A 296 24.02 4.73 2.52
CA GLU A 296 23.55 6.11 2.55
C GLU A 296 22.74 6.46 3.81
N ILE A 297 22.51 5.50 4.71
CA ILE A 297 21.88 5.78 6.01
C ILE A 297 22.90 6.52 6.88
N ASP A 298 22.48 7.57 7.59
CA ASP A 298 23.38 8.29 8.49
C ASP A 298 23.78 7.42 9.70
N SER A 299 24.96 7.69 10.27
CA SER A 299 25.50 6.87 11.38
C SER A 299 24.55 6.80 12.58
N CYS A 300 23.88 7.90 12.92
CA CYS A 300 22.94 7.94 14.05
C CYS A 300 21.77 6.96 13.81
N SER A 301 21.13 7.06 12.65
CA SER A 301 20.08 6.13 12.22
C SER A 301 20.54 4.68 12.18
N PHE A 302 21.75 4.41 11.68
CA PHE A 302 22.32 3.06 11.68
C PHE A 302 22.42 2.50 13.10
N PHE A 303 23.04 3.23 14.03
CA PHE A 303 23.26 2.77 15.40
C PHE A 303 21.96 2.58 16.19
N LEU A 304 20.95 3.43 15.96
CA LEU A 304 19.68 3.39 16.70
C LEU A 304 18.65 2.43 16.10
N LYS A 305 18.61 2.28 14.77
CA LYS A 305 17.51 1.58 14.08
C LYS A 305 17.93 0.34 13.30
N ILE A 306 19.19 0.23 12.88
CA ILE A 306 19.69 -0.91 12.09
C ILE A 306 20.47 -1.88 12.97
N LYS A 307 21.46 -1.39 13.70
CA LYS A 307 22.37 -2.20 14.54
C LYS A 307 21.64 -3.07 15.57
N PRO A 308 20.60 -2.60 16.28
CA PRO A 308 19.86 -3.45 17.22
C PRO A 308 19.18 -4.65 16.55
N LEU A 309 18.95 -4.56 15.23
CA LEU A 309 18.28 -5.56 14.41
C LEU A 309 19.26 -6.33 13.51
N LYS A 310 20.53 -6.41 13.91
CA LYS A 310 21.59 -7.13 13.18
C LYS A 310 21.20 -8.57 12.82
N ASP A 311 20.40 -9.22 13.67
CA ASP A 311 20.03 -10.63 13.50
C ASP A 311 19.01 -10.85 12.37
N LEU A 312 18.43 -9.78 11.83
CA LEU A 312 17.60 -9.82 10.61
C LEU A 312 18.41 -9.99 9.33
N PHE A 313 19.73 -9.79 9.40
CA PHE A 313 20.61 -9.86 8.25
C PHE A 313 21.34 -11.20 8.21
N ASP A 314 21.83 -11.56 7.03
CA ASP A 314 22.85 -12.61 6.92
C ASP A 314 24.21 -12.00 7.28
N ASP A 315 25.06 -12.76 7.99
CA ASP A 315 26.33 -12.25 8.53
C ASP A 315 27.19 -11.54 7.49
N LYS A 316 27.32 -12.13 6.29
CA LYS A 316 28.09 -11.53 5.18
C LYS A 316 27.52 -10.18 4.74
N VAL A 317 26.20 -10.06 4.69
CA VAL A 317 25.53 -8.81 4.32
C VAL A 317 25.72 -7.77 5.43
N TYR A 318 25.53 -8.18 6.68
CA TYR A 318 25.66 -7.29 7.82
C TYR A 318 27.10 -6.78 8.01
N ILE A 319 28.11 -7.63 7.85
CA ILE A 319 29.52 -7.24 7.91
C ILE A 319 29.81 -6.15 6.88
N LYS A 320 29.36 -6.33 5.63
CA LYS A 320 29.54 -5.33 4.58
C LYS A 320 28.85 -3.99 4.90
N ILE A 321 27.68 -4.03 5.53
CA ILE A 321 26.99 -2.82 6.00
C ILE A 321 27.85 -2.17 7.09
N LEU A 322 28.25 -2.95 8.10
CA LEU A 322 29.02 -2.50 9.26
C LEU A 322 30.36 -1.87 8.89
N GLU A 323 31.05 -2.39 7.86
CA GLU A 323 32.31 -1.83 7.35
C GLU A 323 32.16 -0.35 6.96
N ASN A 324 31.05 0.05 6.33
CA ASN A 324 30.82 1.46 5.95
C ASN A 324 30.67 2.40 7.17
N TYR A 325 30.24 1.86 8.31
CA TYR A 325 30.06 2.63 9.54
C TYR A 325 31.26 2.52 10.49
N SER A 326 32.12 1.53 10.27
CA SER A 326 33.33 1.29 11.06
C SER A 326 34.55 2.01 10.48
N PHE A 327 34.53 2.37 9.19
CA PHE A 327 35.70 2.86 8.45
C PHE A 327 35.47 4.14 7.64
N ASN A 328 34.55 5.03 8.03
CA ASN A 328 34.51 6.37 7.42
C ASN A 328 35.83 7.11 7.73
N ASN A 329 36.73 7.10 6.74
CA ASN A 329 38.10 7.60 6.74
C ASN A 329 38.23 8.99 7.36
N ILE A 330 38.68 9.04 8.62
CA ILE A 330 39.37 10.22 9.14
C ILE A 330 40.85 9.99 8.82
N ASP A 331 41.35 10.62 7.74
CA ASP A 331 42.79 10.74 7.55
C ASP A 331 43.31 11.76 8.58
N ILE A 332 43.86 11.26 9.69
CA ILE A 332 44.37 12.08 10.79
C ILE A 332 45.80 12.58 10.48
N GLY A 333 46.41 12.15 9.36
CA GLY A 333 47.78 12.54 9.00
C GLY A 333 48.84 12.22 10.06
N SER A 334 48.55 11.26 10.96
CA SER A 334 49.37 10.93 12.13
C SER A 334 49.85 9.48 12.07
N LYS A 335 51.16 9.26 12.32
CA LYS A 335 51.76 7.92 12.41
C LYS A 335 51.54 7.25 13.78
N ILE A 336 51.04 7.99 14.77
CA ILE A 336 50.88 7.54 16.17
C ILE A 336 49.41 7.51 16.58
N ILE A 337 48.63 8.49 16.12
CA ILE A 337 47.21 8.59 16.43
C ILE A 337 46.46 7.85 15.34
N ASP A 338 46.15 6.58 15.61
CA ASP A 338 45.22 5.82 14.80
C ASP A 338 43.77 6.03 15.26
N PHE A 339 42.83 5.52 14.48
CA PHE A 339 41.40 5.66 14.75
C PHE A 339 40.98 5.01 16.08
N ASN A 340 41.61 3.90 16.48
CA ASN A 340 41.32 3.24 17.75
C ASN A 340 41.68 4.14 18.94
N LEU A 341 42.80 4.86 18.83
CA LEU A 341 43.23 5.84 19.81
C LEU A 341 42.24 7.00 19.93
N VAL A 342 41.73 7.50 18.80
CA VAL A 342 40.69 8.54 18.78
C VAL A 342 39.42 8.06 19.47
N CYS A 343 38.97 6.83 19.20
CA CYS A 343 37.81 6.26 19.89
C CYS A 343 38.02 6.11 21.40
N LEU A 344 39.22 5.74 21.85
CA LEU A 344 39.57 5.66 23.27
C LEU A 344 39.57 7.05 23.93
N LEU A 345 40.15 8.05 23.25
CA LEU A 345 40.19 9.44 23.71
C LEU A 345 38.78 10.00 23.90
N VAL A 346 37.91 9.80 22.93
CA VAL A 346 36.51 10.24 23.00
C VAL A 346 35.75 9.55 24.13
N LYS A 347 35.97 8.24 24.34
CA LYS A 347 35.39 7.52 25.49
C LYS A 347 35.90 8.04 26.83
N LEU A 348 37.16 8.45 26.91
CA LEU A 348 37.77 8.95 28.13
C LEU A 348 37.31 10.37 28.46
N ILE A 349 37.22 11.26 27.46
CA ILE A 349 36.61 12.59 27.59
C ILE A 349 35.17 12.46 28.08
N LYS A 350 34.39 11.53 27.52
CA LYS A 350 33.03 11.21 27.97
C LYS A 350 32.96 10.82 29.45
N TYR A 351 33.88 9.98 29.93
CA TYR A 351 33.92 9.56 31.33
C TYR A 351 34.20 10.75 32.27
N ILE A 352 35.02 11.70 31.82
CA ILE A 352 35.43 12.86 32.61
C ILE A 352 34.36 13.95 32.61
N GLU A 353 33.70 14.19 31.48
CA GLU A 353 32.68 15.25 31.35
C GLU A 353 31.27 14.82 31.78
N ASN A 354 31.09 13.53 32.14
CA ASN A 354 29.81 12.97 32.59
C ASN A 354 28.64 13.19 31.60
N MET A 355 28.98 13.33 30.30
CA MET A 355 28.04 13.52 29.20
C MET A 355 27.20 12.26 28.96
N ASN A 356 25.88 12.42 28.81
CA ASN A 356 25.00 11.29 28.53
C ASN A 356 25.21 10.77 27.09
N PHE A 357 24.96 9.48 26.86
CA PHE A 357 25.25 8.83 25.58
C PHE A 357 24.43 9.40 24.41
N MET A 358 23.26 9.98 24.67
CA MET A 358 22.35 10.52 23.66
C MET A 358 22.75 11.92 23.19
N GLU A 359 23.19 12.80 24.11
CA GLU A 359 23.76 14.12 23.81
C GLU A 359 25.01 14.02 22.93
N PHE A 360 25.86 13.04 23.21
CA PHE A 360 27.04 12.75 22.40
C PHE A 360 26.70 12.32 20.97
N ILE A 361 25.69 11.47 20.78
CA ILE A 361 25.29 10.98 19.45
C ILE A 361 24.64 12.08 18.62
N MET A 362 23.81 12.93 19.23
CA MET A 362 23.20 14.08 18.55
C MET A 362 24.24 15.11 18.08
N ALA A 363 25.44 15.10 18.64
CA ALA A 363 26.47 16.10 18.41
C ALA A 363 27.67 15.64 17.52
N ASN A 364 27.78 14.37 17.13
CA ASN A 364 28.92 13.92 16.31
C ASN A 364 28.78 14.41 14.85
N VAL A 365 29.75 15.12 14.25
CA VAL A 365 31.15 14.73 14.00
C VAL A 365 32.17 15.86 14.31
N ASN A 366 31.75 16.96 14.96
CA ASN A 366 32.57 18.19 15.08
C ASN A 366 32.76 18.74 16.52
N LEU A 367 32.47 17.99 17.57
CA LEU A 367 32.48 18.54 18.94
C LEU A 367 33.85 19.10 19.38
N TYR A 368 34.94 18.39 19.09
CA TYR A 368 36.27 18.81 19.52
C TYR A 368 37.14 19.09 18.31
N LYS A 369 37.38 20.39 18.06
CA LYS A 369 38.46 20.82 17.18
C LYS A 369 39.77 20.69 17.95
N PHE A 370 40.40 19.54 17.86
CA PHE A 370 41.75 19.35 18.41
C PHE A 370 42.72 20.23 17.63
N LYS A 371 43.36 21.16 18.34
CA LYS A 371 44.47 21.94 17.83
C LYS A 371 45.76 21.29 18.30
N LEU A 372 46.61 20.88 17.36
CA LEU A 372 47.95 20.42 17.69
C LEU A 372 48.73 21.57 18.35
N LEU A 373 49.18 21.36 19.59
CA LEU A 373 49.96 22.35 20.35
C LEU A 373 51.47 22.12 20.19
N VAL A 374 51.90 20.87 20.30
CA VAL A 374 53.32 20.49 20.18
C VAL A 374 53.43 19.12 19.52
N ARG A 375 54.48 18.93 18.70
CA ARG A 375 54.83 17.64 18.09
C ARG A 375 56.31 17.39 18.29
N GLY A 376 56.66 16.36 19.06
CA GLY A 376 58.07 16.09 19.41
C GLY A 376 59.00 15.92 18.20
N SER A 377 58.50 15.37 17.08
CA SER A 377 59.29 15.25 15.84
C SER A 377 59.60 16.58 15.14
N GLU A 378 58.83 17.63 15.41
CA GLU A 378 59.03 18.98 14.83
C GLU A 378 59.64 19.95 15.84
N ASN A 379 59.34 19.78 17.13
CA ASN A 379 59.69 20.74 18.17
C ASN A 379 60.74 20.24 19.17
N GLY A 380 61.17 18.97 19.07
CA GLY A 380 62.04 18.33 20.06
C GLY A 380 61.26 17.67 21.20
N PHE A 381 61.91 16.75 21.91
CA PHE A 381 61.33 15.97 23.01
C PHE A 381 61.74 16.48 24.40
N ASP A 382 62.16 17.75 24.52
CA ASP A 382 62.63 18.31 25.78
C ASP A 382 61.52 19.01 26.59
N CYS A 383 61.68 18.97 27.92
CA CYS A 383 60.76 19.56 28.89
C CYS A 383 60.51 21.06 28.65
N LYS A 384 61.54 21.82 28.23
CA LYS A 384 61.38 23.28 27.98
C LYS A 384 60.45 23.53 26.80
N SER A 385 60.59 22.75 25.73
CA SER A 385 59.71 22.83 24.55
C SER A 385 58.28 22.46 24.91
N PHE A 386 58.05 21.40 25.69
CA PHE A 386 56.70 21.00 26.12
C PHE A 386 55.99 22.10 26.91
N HIS A 387 56.61 22.59 27.98
CA HIS A 387 56.03 23.65 28.81
C HIS A 387 55.78 24.95 28.04
N LYS A 388 56.70 25.32 27.14
CA LYS A 388 56.55 26.51 26.28
C LYS A 388 55.26 26.48 25.45
N TYR A 389 54.84 25.31 24.97
CA TYR A 389 53.68 25.17 24.08
C TYR A 389 52.40 24.73 24.78
N CYS A 390 52.48 23.96 25.86
CA CYS A 390 51.33 23.34 26.53
C CYS A 390 50.85 24.09 27.79
N ASP A 391 51.73 24.81 28.49
CA ASP A 391 51.35 25.48 29.74
C ASP A 391 50.28 26.55 29.49
N ASN A 392 49.30 26.61 30.40
CA ASN A 392 48.20 27.58 30.39
C ASN A 392 47.31 27.51 29.12
N LYS A 393 47.26 26.37 28.41
CA LYS A 393 46.40 26.18 27.22
C LYS A 393 45.01 25.60 27.52
N GLY A 394 44.69 25.37 28.79
CA GLY A 394 43.45 24.70 29.22
C GLY A 394 43.62 23.19 29.30
N PRO A 395 42.53 22.40 29.31
CA PRO A 395 42.60 20.94 29.34
C PRO A 395 43.34 20.41 28.11
N THR A 396 44.43 19.69 28.32
CA THR A 396 45.21 19.08 27.24
C THR A 396 45.24 17.56 27.34
N ILE A 397 45.44 16.93 26.18
CA ILE A 397 45.65 15.49 26.07
C ILE A 397 47.04 15.31 25.47
N THR A 398 47.90 14.60 26.20
CA THR A 398 49.25 14.27 25.75
C THR A 398 49.31 12.78 25.40
N ILE A 399 49.76 12.50 24.17
CA ILE A 399 49.92 11.14 23.66
C ILE A 399 51.40 10.91 23.42
N ALA A 400 51.98 9.94 24.13
CA ALA A 400 53.39 9.62 24.03
C ALA A 400 53.60 8.13 23.75
N LYS A 401 54.47 7.84 22.78
CA LYS A 401 55.02 6.50 22.57
C LYS A 401 56.34 6.41 23.34
N VAL A 402 56.40 5.54 24.34
CA VAL A 402 57.53 5.48 25.28
C VAL A 402 58.21 4.13 25.18
N LYS A 403 59.54 4.10 25.16
CA LYS A 403 60.31 2.88 25.44
C LYS A 403 60.42 2.75 26.96
N MET A 404 60.17 1.56 27.52
CA MET A 404 60.09 1.32 28.98
C MET A 404 61.15 2.03 29.84
N LYS A 405 62.38 2.22 29.35
CA LYS A 405 63.48 2.87 30.08
C LYS A 405 63.34 4.40 30.28
N PHE A 406 62.34 5.05 29.67
CA PHE A 406 62.19 6.52 29.68
C PHE A 406 60.86 6.99 30.30
N LEU A 407 60.20 6.15 31.10
CA LEU A 407 58.95 6.51 31.78
C LEU A 407 59.17 7.60 32.84
N GLU A 408 60.24 7.51 33.63
CA GLU A 408 60.55 8.49 34.69
C GLU A 408 60.83 9.89 34.13
N ASP A 409 61.62 9.97 33.04
CA ASP A 409 61.90 11.25 32.36
C ASP A 409 60.63 11.90 31.81
N LEU A 410 59.67 11.09 31.34
CA LEU A 410 58.38 11.57 30.84
C LEU A 410 57.48 12.10 31.98
N PHE A 411 57.42 11.38 33.12
CA PHE A 411 56.68 11.87 34.28
C PHE A 411 57.28 13.15 34.84
N HIS A 412 58.61 13.28 34.81
CA HIS A 412 59.29 14.53 35.15
C HIS A 412 59.00 15.67 34.16
N ALA A 413 58.90 15.38 32.87
CA ALA A 413 58.63 16.38 31.84
C ALA A 413 57.17 16.87 31.82
N ILE A 414 56.21 16.08 32.29
CA ILE A 414 54.78 16.43 32.24
C ILE A 414 54.33 17.23 33.46
N GLY A 415 54.92 17.01 34.64
CA GLY A 415 54.53 17.74 35.86
C GLY A 415 53.08 17.46 36.32
N ASN A 416 52.73 17.87 37.54
CA ASN A 416 51.56 17.40 38.28
C ASN A 416 50.17 17.57 37.58
N LEU A 417 49.51 16.41 37.33
CA LEU A 417 48.08 16.06 37.46
C LEU A 417 46.96 17.04 37.02
N ARG A 418 47.16 17.85 35.96
CA ARG A 418 46.02 18.43 35.21
C ARG A 418 45.90 17.94 33.77
N ASP A 419 46.89 17.22 33.26
CA ASP A 419 46.91 16.69 31.91
C ASP A 419 46.60 15.19 31.89
N ILE A 420 45.82 14.76 30.89
CA ILE A 420 45.58 13.35 30.63
C ILE A 420 46.75 12.83 29.79
N VAL A 421 47.52 11.90 30.36
CA VAL A 421 48.64 11.25 29.68
C VAL A 421 48.25 9.86 29.24
N ILE A 422 48.21 9.62 27.93
CA ILE A 422 48.02 8.28 27.37
C ILE A 422 49.38 7.73 26.93
N LEU A 423 49.82 6.69 27.62
CA LEU A 423 51.07 5.98 27.35
C LEU A 423 50.80 4.74 26.50
N LEU A 424 51.36 4.73 25.29
CA LEU A 424 51.31 3.56 24.41
C LEU A 424 52.57 2.72 24.64
N ASN A 425 52.42 1.60 25.36
CA ASN A 425 53.49 0.64 25.59
C ASN A 425 53.47 -0.41 24.46
N GLN A 426 54.54 -0.49 23.67
CA GLN A 426 54.67 -1.52 22.63
C GLN A 426 55.43 -2.71 23.23
N VAL A 427 54.72 -3.64 23.88
CA VAL A 427 55.29 -4.96 24.21
C VAL A 427 55.24 -5.82 22.95
N LEU A 428 56.30 -5.76 22.16
CA LEU A 428 56.66 -6.84 21.25
C LEU A 428 57.91 -7.49 21.83
N SER A 429 57.69 -8.45 22.74
CA SER A 429 58.65 -9.50 22.98
C SER A 429 58.70 -10.37 21.73
N PHE A 430 59.78 -10.25 20.95
CA PHE A 430 60.26 -11.33 20.12
C PHE A 430 61.30 -12.10 20.93
N LEU A 431 60.85 -13.21 21.51
CA LEU A 431 61.47 -14.54 21.42
C LEU A 431 60.40 -15.58 21.74
#